data_AF-A0A932TXU1-F1
#
_entry.id   AF-A0A932TXU1-F1
#
_cell.length_a   1.000
_cell.length_b   1.000
_cell.length_c   1.000
_cell.angle_alpha   90.00
_cell.angle_beta   90.00
_cell.angle_gamma   90.00
#
_symmetry.space_group_name_H-M   'P 1'
#
loop_
_entity.id
_entity.type
_entity.pdbx_description
1 polymer ?
#
loop_
_entity_poly.entity_id
_entity_poly.type
_entity_poly.pdbx_seq_one_letter_code
_entity_poly.pdbx_strand_id
1 'polypeptide(L)'
;MTLTVELTPEEEARLAAAARSQGIGVEECVRKLLAKHLPPAKPGQATLDLLARWLDEDATDDPEEIRKAEEEWEEFKRNINETRAAAGARIVFP
;
A
#
# COMPACT_ATOMS: atom_id res chain seq x y z
N MET A 1 -20.20 -0.27 -8.13
CA MET A 1 -20.32 1.06 -7.51
C MET A 1 -20.93 1.99 -8.54
N THR A 2 -21.91 2.82 -8.16
CA THR A 2 -22.58 3.76 -9.06
C THR A 2 -22.19 5.17 -8.66
N LEU A 3 -21.71 5.96 -9.62
CA LEU A 3 -21.34 7.36 -9.45
C LEU A 3 -22.23 8.19 -10.39
N THR A 4 -22.88 9.23 -9.87
CA THR A 4 -23.65 10.19 -10.68
C THR A 4 -22.86 11.49 -10.78
N VAL A 5 -22.70 12.01 -11.99
CA VAL A 5 -22.03 13.29 -12.26
C VAL A 5 -22.99 14.15 -13.07
N GLU A 6 -23.25 15.36 -12.58
CA GLU A 6 -24.03 16.37 -13.30
C GLU A 6 -23.15 16.97 -14.40
N LEU A 7 -23.58 16.84 -15.66
CA LEU A 7 -22.89 17.41 -16.81
C LEU A 7 -23.58 18.70 -17.24
N THR A 8 -22.80 19.69 -17.66
CA THR A 8 -23.34 20.84 -18.38
C THR A 8 -23.86 20.40 -19.75
N PRO A 9 -24.81 21.15 -20.36
CA PRO A 9 -25.32 20.83 -21.70
C PRO A 9 -24.20 20.74 -22.77
N GLU A 10 -23.14 21.52 -22.62
CA GLU A 10 -21.99 21.48 -23.52
C GLU A 10 -21.17 20.19 -23.37
N GLU A 11 -20.93 19.76 -22.13
CA GLU A 11 -20.24 18.50 -21.84
C GLU A 11 -21.03 17.29 -22.33
N GLU A 12 -22.35 17.29 -22.13
CA GLU A 12 -23.25 16.26 -22.64
C GLU A 12 -23.19 16.19 -24.17
N ALA A 13 -23.29 17.33 -24.86
CA ALA A 13 -23.21 17.39 -26.32
C ALA A 13 -21.87 16.88 -26.86
N ARG A 14 -20.76 17.27 -26.21
CA ARG A 14 -19.41 16.80 -26.57
C ARG A 14 -19.26 15.29 -26.37
N LEU A 15 -19.77 14.75 -25.27
CA LEU A 15 -19.72 13.32 -24.96
C LEU A 15 -20.58 12.52 -25.94
N ALA A 16 -21.78 12.99 -26.26
CA ALA A 16 -22.67 12.37 -27.25
C ALA A 16 -22.06 12.38 -28.66
N ALA A 17 -21.43 13.48 -29.07
CA ALA A 17 -20.71 13.57 -30.34
C ALA A 17 -19.52 12.60 -30.40
N ALA A 18 -18.75 12.50 -29.32
CA ALA A 18 -17.62 11.57 -29.21
C ALA A 18 -18.05 10.10 -29.22
N ALA A 19 -19.18 9.77 -28.58
CA ALA A 19 -19.76 8.43 -28.61
C ALA A 19 -20.24 8.07 -30.03
N ARG A 20 -20.94 8.99 -30.70
CA ARG A 20 -21.41 8.81 -32.09
C ARG A 20 -20.27 8.64 -33.08
N SER A 21 -19.19 9.43 -32.99
CA SER A 21 -18.05 9.32 -33.91
C SER A 21 -17.31 7.99 -33.78
N GLN A 22 -17.44 7.34 -32.61
CA GLN A 22 -16.86 6.02 -32.33
C GLN A 22 -17.86 4.87 -32.52
N GLY A 23 -19.13 5.16 -32.82
CA GLY A 23 -20.19 4.15 -32.96
C GLY A 23 -20.52 3.39 -31.67
N ILE A 24 -20.25 3.98 -30.49
CA ILE A 24 -20.46 3.36 -29.18
C ILE A 24 -21.51 4.13 -28.37
N GLY A 25 -22.03 3.50 -27.32
CA GLY A 25 -22.90 4.17 -26.35
C GLY A 25 -22.13 5.19 -25.49
N VAL A 26 -22.87 6.14 -24.90
CA VAL A 26 -22.32 7.19 -24.03
C VAL A 26 -21.59 6.59 -22.81
N GLU A 27 -22.17 5.60 -22.15
CA GLU A 27 -21.54 4.92 -21.00
C GLU A 27 -20.20 4.27 -21.37
N GLU A 28 -20.12 3.64 -22.54
CA GLU A 28 -18.89 3.00 -23.01
C GLU A 28 -17.84 4.06 -23.38
N CYS A 29 -18.27 5.19 -23.96
CA CYS A 29 -17.39 6.33 -24.19
C CYS A 29 -16.81 6.88 -22.89
N VAL A 30 -17.63 7.03 -21.84
CA VAL A 30 -17.16 7.45 -20.50
C VAL A 30 -16.19 6.44 -19.93
N ARG A 31 -16.51 5.14 -19.99
CA ARG A 31 -15.63 4.08 -19.50
C ARG A 31 -14.26 4.10 -20.19
N LYS A 32 -14.23 4.30 -21.51
CA LYS A 32 -12.97 4.45 -22.26
C LYS A 32 -12.20 5.70 -21.88
N LEU A 33 -12.87 6.84 -21.67
CA LEU A 33 -12.24 8.06 -21.21
C LEU A 33 -11.62 7.86 -19.82
N LEU A 34 -12.36 7.25 -18.89
CA LEU A 34 -11.85 6.92 -17.56
C LEU A 34 -10.63 5.99 -17.64
N ALA A 35 -10.70 4.90 -18.41
CA ALA A 35 -9.58 3.98 -18.57
C ALA A 35 -8.35 4.62 -19.23
N LYS A 36 -8.56 5.61 -20.11
CA LYS A 36 -7.46 6.32 -20.80
C LYS A 36 -6.77 7.35 -19.90
N HIS A 37 -7.52 8.00 -19.02
CA HIS A 37 -7.03 9.13 -18.24
C HIS A 37 -6.72 8.81 -16.77
N LEU A 38 -7.28 7.73 -16.23
CA LEU A 38 -6.94 7.26 -14.88
C LEU A 38 -5.76 6.28 -14.96
N PRO A 39 -4.74 6.44 -14.10
CA PRO A 39 -3.68 5.44 -14.01
C PRO A 39 -4.29 4.10 -13.60
N PRO A 40 -3.76 2.96 -14.10
CA PRO A 40 -4.20 1.67 -13.64
C PRO A 40 -3.99 1.57 -12.13
N ALA A 41 -4.96 0.98 -11.43
CA ALA A 41 -4.79 0.69 -10.02
C ALA A 41 -3.54 -0.18 -9.87
N LYS A 42 -2.57 0.27 -9.06
CA LYS A 42 -1.38 -0.51 -8.77
C LYS A 42 -1.79 -1.65 -7.84
N PRO A 43 -1.67 -2.93 -8.26
CA PRO A 43 -1.98 -4.05 -7.39
C PRO A 43 -1.14 -3.96 -6.11
N GLY A 44 -1.78 -4.13 -4.96
CA GLY A 44 -1.10 -4.09 -3.66
C GLY A 44 -0.76 -2.70 -3.12
N GLN A 45 -1.20 -1.60 -3.76
CA GLN A 45 -0.92 -0.25 -3.24
C GLN A 45 -1.39 -0.07 -1.80
N ALA A 46 -2.59 -0.54 -1.45
CA ALA A 46 -3.10 -0.47 -0.07
C ALA A 46 -2.21 -1.24 0.94
N THR A 47 -1.63 -2.36 0.51
CA THR A 47 -0.68 -3.13 1.33
C THR A 47 0.65 -2.39 1.47
N LEU A 48 1.14 -1.79 0.39
CA LEU A 48 2.35 -0.96 0.42
C LEU A 48 2.17 0.26 1.33
N ASP A 49 1.02 0.93 1.25
CA ASP A 49 0.69 2.08 2.09
C ASP A 49 0.61 1.70 3.57
N LEU A 50 0.06 0.52 3.88
CA LEU A 50 0.03 -0.01 5.24
C LEU A 50 1.44 -0.28 5.77
N LEU A 51 2.30 -0.93 4.97
CA LEU A 51 3.68 -1.23 5.37
C LEU A 51 4.53 0.04 5.52
N ALA A 52 4.35 1.02 4.64
CA ALA A 52 5.03 2.31 4.74
C ALA A 52 4.66 3.02 6.05
N ARG A 53 3.37 3.01 6.41
CA ARG A 53 2.92 3.59 7.67
C ARG A 53 3.55 2.92 8.89
N TRP A 54 3.67 1.60 8.91
CA TRP A 54 4.33 0.89 10.02
C TRP A 54 5.82 1.24 10.12
N LEU A 55 6.51 1.36 8.98
CA LEU A 55 7.91 1.81 8.98
C LEU A 55 8.05 3.22 9.55
N ASP A 56 7.14 4.14 9.22
CA ASP A 56 7.14 5.51 9.73
C ASP A 56 6.78 5.58 11.23
N GLU A 57 5.90 4.70 11.71
CA GLU A 57 5.51 4.63 13.13
C GLU A 57 6.66 4.14 14.03
N ASP A 58 7.49 3.22 13.54
CA ASP A 58 8.61 2.64 14.29
C ASP A 58 9.96 3.34 14.01
N ALA A 59 10.01 4.32 13.10
CA ALA A 59 11.23 5.02 12.75
C ALA A 59 11.71 5.90 13.92
N THR A 60 12.91 5.61 14.43
CA THR A 60 13.61 6.46 15.40
C THR A 60 15.04 6.70 14.94
N ASP A 61 15.46 7.97 15.01
CA ASP A 61 16.86 8.39 14.83
C ASP A 61 17.54 8.70 16.18
N ASP A 62 16.84 8.46 17.31
CA ASP A 62 17.40 8.68 18.64
C ASP A 62 18.47 7.60 18.94
N PRO A 63 19.76 7.97 19.06
CA PRO A 63 20.83 7.01 19.30
C PRO A 63 20.66 6.25 20.62
N GLU A 64 20.00 6.82 21.63
CA GLU A 64 19.79 6.15 22.91
C GLU A 64 18.68 5.10 22.85
N GLU A 65 17.60 5.37 22.10
CA GLU A 65 16.56 4.38 21.86
C GLU A 65 17.09 3.19 21.05
N ILE A 66 17.90 3.48 20.02
CA ILE A 66 18.56 2.45 19.21
C ILE A 66 19.49 1.61 20.09
N ARG A 67 20.37 2.25 20.87
CA ARG A 67 21.30 1.55 21.79
C ARG A 67 20.54 0.65 22.76
N LYS A 68 19.46 1.16 23.34
CA LYS A 68 18.62 0.39 24.28
C LYS A 68 17.97 -0.81 23.60
N ALA A 69 17.41 -0.64 22.41
CA ALA A 69 16.80 -1.74 21.65
C ALA A 69 17.84 -2.83 21.29
N GLU A 70 19.07 -2.43 20.94
CA GLU A 70 20.17 -3.37 20.71
C GLU A 70 20.56 -4.14 21.99
N GLU A 71 20.67 -3.45 23.13
CA GLU A 71 20.96 -4.08 24.42
C GLU A 71 19.88 -5.11 24.81
N GLU A 72 18.60 -4.75 24.67
CA GLU A 72 17.45 -5.64 24.92
C GLU A 72 17.45 -6.85 23.98
N TRP A 73 17.82 -6.65 22.71
CA TRP A 73 17.92 -7.73 21.72
C TRP A 73 19.05 -8.70 22.05
N GLU A 74 20.22 -8.20 22.44
CA GLU A 74 21.34 -9.05 22.87
C GLU A 74 20.98 -9.87 24.12
N GLU A 75 20.30 -9.25 25.09
CA GLU A 75 19.81 -9.95 26.27
C GLU A 75 18.81 -11.05 25.92
N PHE A 76 17.83 -10.76 25.06
CA PHE A 76 16.88 -11.75 24.60
C PHE A 76 17.56 -12.96 23.95
N LYS A 77 18.52 -12.72 23.05
CA LYS A 77 19.28 -13.80 22.38
C LYS A 77 20.05 -14.66 23.39
N ARG A 78 20.73 -14.04 24.37
CA ARG A 78 21.42 -14.78 25.45
C ARG A 78 20.43 -15.65 26.23
N ASN A 79 19.31 -15.08 26.67
CA ASN A 79 18.31 -15.78 27.47
C ASN A 79 17.71 -16.99 26.72
N ILE A 80 17.46 -16.85 25.41
CA ILE A 80 17.01 -17.98 24.57
C ILE A 80 18.08 -19.07 24.52
N ASN A 81 19.33 -18.72 24.28
CA ASN A 81 20.41 -19.70 24.19
C ASN A 81 20.68 -20.39 25.53
N GLU A 82 20.66 -19.68 26.65
CA GLU A 82 20.81 -20.24 27.99
C GLU A 82 19.72 -21.25 28.31
N THR A 83 18.45 -20.87 28.06
CA THR A 83 17.30 -21.77 28.26
C THR A 83 17.44 -23.04 27.41
N ARG A 84 17.88 -22.89 26.16
CA ARG A 84 18.08 -24.02 25.25
C ARG A 84 19.26 -24.90 25.68
N ALA A 85 20.37 -24.29 26.10
CA ALA A 85 21.54 -25.02 26.60
C ALA A 85 21.19 -25.83 27.86
N ALA A 86 20.42 -25.25 28.78
CA ALA A 86 19.93 -25.94 29.98
C ALA A 86 19.04 -27.14 29.64
N ALA A 87 18.28 -27.06 28.55
CA ALA A 87 17.48 -28.16 28.02
C ALA A 87 18.27 -29.16 27.14
N GLY A 88 19.58 -28.98 26.98
CA GLY A 88 20.43 -29.80 26.11
C GLY A 88 20.17 -29.60 24.60
N ALA A 89 19.48 -28.52 24.23
CA ALA A 89 19.15 -28.18 22.85
C ALA A 89 20.24 -27.32 22.19
N ARG A 90 20.27 -27.34 20.85
CA ARG A 90 21.20 -26.55 20.04
C ARG A 90 20.95 -25.04 20.20
N ILE A 91 22.04 -24.28 20.35
CA ILE A 91 22.10 -22.81 20.31
C ILE A 91 21.62 -22.28 18.95
N VAL A 92 20.86 -21.19 18.96
CA VAL A 92 20.20 -20.62 17.76
C VAL A 92 20.90 -19.35 17.30
N PHE A 93 21.31 -18.51 18.24
CA PHE A 93 21.98 -17.25 17.94
C PHE A 93 23.49 -17.39 18.22
N PRO A 94 24.37 -17.03 17.26
CA PRO A 94 25.82 -17.07 17.46
C PRO A 94 26.31 -16.03 18.46
#